data_AF-A0A965QK30-F1
#
_entry.id   AF-A0A965QK30-F1
#
_cell.length_a   1.000
_cell.length_b   1.000
_cell.length_c   1.000
_cell.angle_alpha   90.00
_cell.angle_beta   90.00
_cell.angle_gamma   90.00
#
_symmetry.space_group_name_H-M   'P 1'
#
loop_
_entity.id
_entity.type
_entity.pdbx_description
1 polymer ?
#
loop_
_entity_poly.entity_id
_entity_poly.type
_entity_poly.pdbx_seq_one_letter_code
_entity_poly.pdbx_strand_id
1 'polypeptide(L)'
;LIRVLKIDLPEYMGFVAPSAISLVGCIAGTYLTKPTPRDVLVNFVKVTRPFGFWSDIASELPQAEQEAIRRETRRDLVAVVFAVPWQLVLFLLGMVVVLRQWNSFAGLLIGFIGLSAGLYWYWFRHLSATEVLRSSANLGQDGQRESRPEAVPES
;
A
#
# COMPACT_ATOMS: atom_id res chain seq x y z
N LEU A 1 21.20 -26.62 -4.34
CA LEU A 1 22.01 -26.69 -3.10
C LEU A 1 21.73 -27.97 -2.30
N ILE A 2 20.49 -28.23 -1.88
CA ILE A 2 20.12 -29.40 -1.05
C ILE A 2 20.33 -30.76 -1.76
N ARG A 3 20.04 -30.85 -3.07
CA ARG A 3 20.36 -32.05 -3.88
C ARG A 3 21.87 -32.30 -4.06
N VAL A 4 22.70 -31.27 -3.94
CA VAL A 4 24.17 -31.37 -4.11
C VAL A 4 24.84 -31.82 -2.81
N LEU A 5 24.20 -31.59 -1.65
CA LEU A 5 24.78 -31.84 -0.33
C LEU A 5 24.50 -33.26 0.23
N LYS A 6 23.84 -34.16 -0.52
CA LYS A 6 23.46 -35.54 -0.05
C LYS A 6 22.87 -35.56 1.37
N ILE A 7 21.98 -34.62 1.67
CA ILE A 7 21.27 -34.55 2.93
C ILE A 7 19.85 -35.08 2.71
N ASP A 8 19.54 -36.24 3.28
CA ASP A 8 18.18 -36.79 3.36
C ASP A 8 17.40 -36.03 4.45
N LEU A 9 16.94 -34.82 4.10
CA LEU A 9 15.97 -34.09 4.92
C LEU A 9 14.56 -34.51 4.51
N PRO A 10 13.63 -34.66 5.48
CA PRO A 10 12.22 -34.79 5.18
C PRO A 10 11.75 -33.65 4.25
N GLU A 11 10.94 -33.94 3.23
CA GLU A 11 10.57 -32.99 2.17
C GLU A 11 10.00 -31.66 2.70
N TYR A 12 9.30 -31.69 3.84
CA TYR A 12 8.76 -30.49 4.50
C TYR A 12 9.86 -29.54 5.03
N MET A 13 11.05 -30.04 5.37
CA MET A 13 12.16 -29.23 5.86
C MET A 13 12.88 -28.46 4.76
N GLY A 14 12.72 -28.86 3.49
CA GLY A 14 13.39 -28.24 2.35
C GLY A 14 13.00 -26.78 2.13
N PHE A 15 11.77 -26.39 2.50
CA PHE A 15 11.30 -25.01 2.45
C PHE A 15 11.50 -24.27 3.78
N VAL A 16 11.18 -24.92 4.90
CA VAL A 16 11.18 -24.29 6.23
C VAL A 16 12.59 -23.90 6.67
N ALA A 17 13.57 -24.79 6.49
CA ALA A 17 14.92 -24.55 6.99
C ALA A 17 15.63 -23.37 6.28
N PRO A 18 15.67 -23.28 4.94
CA PRO A 18 16.25 -22.11 4.27
C PRO A 18 15.49 -20.82 4.56
N SER A 19 14.15 -20.87 4.62
CA SER A 19 13.33 -19.68 4.91
C SER A 19 13.59 -19.14 6.32
N ALA A 20 13.71 -20.02 7.31
CA ALA A 20 14.03 -19.64 8.68
C ALA A 20 15.45 -19.04 8.79
N ILE A 21 16.45 -19.68 8.17
CA ILE A 21 17.84 -19.17 8.16
C ILE A 21 17.90 -17.80 7.49
N SER A 22 17.20 -17.62 6.36
CA SER A 22 17.13 -16.34 5.65
C SER A 22 16.50 -15.25 6.51
N LEU A 23 15.38 -15.56 7.17
CA LEU A 23 14.68 -14.63 8.06
C LEU A 23 15.58 -14.18 9.23
N VAL A 24 16.23 -15.14 9.88
CA VAL A 24 17.18 -14.85 10.98
C VAL A 24 18.34 -14.01 10.47
N GLY A 25 18.90 -14.33 9.30
CA GLY A 25 19.95 -13.55 8.66
C GLY A 25 19.54 -12.10 8.39
N CYS A 26 18.33 -11.87 7.86
CA CYS A 26 17.79 -10.53 7.61
C CYS A 26 17.60 -9.73 8.91
N ILE A 27 17.05 -10.36 9.95
CA ILE A 27 16.85 -9.72 11.26
C ILE A 27 18.20 -9.37 11.89
N ALA A 28 19.14 -10.32 11.94
CA ALA A 28 20.47 -10.09 12.48
C ALA A 28 21.21 -8.99 11.73
N GLY A 29 21.17 -9.00 10.39
CA GLY A 29 21.76 -7.95 9.55
C GLY A 29 21.17 -6.56 9.81
N THR A 30 19.86 -6.48 10.06
CA THR A 30 19.16 -5.23 10.38
C THR A 30 19.60 -4.68 11.73
N TYR A 31 19.70 -5.51 12.77
CA TYR A 31 20.13 -5.09 14.11
C TYR A 31 21.62 -4.74 14.23
N LEU A 32 22.47 -5.33 13.38
CA LEU A 32 23.90 -5.02 13.34
C LEU A 32 24.19 -3.66 12.67
N THR A 33 23.23 -3.09 11.95
CA THR A 33 23.36 -1.80 11.28
C THR A 33 22.94 -0.66 12.21
N LYS A 34 23.57 0.53 12.07
CA LYS A 34 23.23 1.69 12.89
C LYS A 34 21.75 2.09 12.71
N PRO A 35 21.07 2.55 13.77
CA PRO A 35 19.69 3.04 13.68
C PRO A 35 19.56 4.21 12.71
N THR A 36 18.47 4.24 11.93
CA THR A 36 18.16 5.34 11.02
C THR A 36 17.95 6.66 11.78
N PRO A 37 18.50 7.80 11.29
CA PRO A 37 18.28 9.11 11.90
C PRO A 37 16.80 9.49 11.99
N ARG A 38 16.41 10.24 13.03
CA ARG A 38 15.01 10.63 13.28
C ARG A 38 14.44 11.51 12.17
N ASP A 39 15.22 12.45 11.63
CA ASP A 39 14.76 13.38 10.60
C ASP A 39 14.33 12.65 9.32
N VAL A 40 15.07 11.60 8.94
CA VAL A 40 14.73 10.75 7.79
C VAL A 40 13.42 10.00 8.04
N LEU A 41 13.19 9.57 9.29
CA LEU A 41 12.00 8.82 9.68
C LEU A 41 10.75 9.71 9.68
N VAL A 42 10.86 10.94 10.18
CA VAL A 42 9.79 11.95 10.12
C VAL A 42 9.46 12.30 8.67
N ASN A 43 10.49 12.52 7.84
CA ASN A 43 10.28 12.77 6.41
C ASN A 43 9.62 11.58 5.70
N PHE A 44 10.02 10.34 6.04
CA PHE A 44 9.40 9.13 5.52
C PHE A 44 7.91 9.04 5.89
N VAL A 45 7.55 9.31 7.15
CA VAL A 45 6.14 9.32 7.58
C VAL A 45 5.34 10.39 6.83
N LYS A 46 5.93 11.58 6.62
CA LYS A 46 5.30 12.68 5.89
C LYS A 46 5.03 12.35 4.42
N VAL A 47 5.99 11.71 3.75
CA VAL A 47 5.90 11.38 2.31
C VAL A 47 5.09 10.12 2.06
N THR A 48 5.42 9.03 2.76
CA THR A 48 4.88 7.69 2.47
C THR A 48 3.57 7.41 3.18
N ARG A 49 3.24 8.16 4.25
CA ARG A 49 1.98 8.03 5.01
C ARG A 49 1.64 6.58 5.37
N PRO A 50 2.57 5.88 6.06
CA PRO A 50 2.51 4.43 6.21
C PRO A 50 1.36 3.98 7.13
N PHE A 51 0.95 2.72 6.96
CA PHE A 51 -0.15 2.11 7.72
C PHE A 51 0.26 1.70 9.15
N GLY A 52 -0.60 2.00 10.14
CA GLY A 52 -0.65 1.32 11.44
C GLY A 52 0.52 1.61 12.41
N PHE A 53 1.65 0.95 12.23
CA PHE A 53 2.73 0.81 13.22
C PHE A 53 3.60 2.06 13.44
N TRP A 54 3.22 3.20 12.86
CA TRP A 54 4.05 4.42 12.84
C TRP A 54 3.52 5.54 13.75
N SER A 55 2.59 5.24 14.66
CA SER A 55 1.94 6.23 15.53
C SER A 55 2.92 7.04 16.39
N ASP A 56 3.98 6.40 16.90
CA ASP A 56 4.94 7.08 17.79
C ASP A 56 5.72 8.17 17.05
N ILE A 57 6.17 7.89 15.82
CA ILE A 57 6.92 8.84 14.99
C ILE A 57 5.98 9.87 14.36
N ALA A 58 4.75 9.46 14.02
CA ALA A 58 3.72 10.38 13.54
C ALA A 58 3.30 11.40 14.62
N SER A 59 3.48 11.09 15.91
CA SER A 59 3.16 12.02 17.01
C SER A 59 4.02 13.29 17.00
N GLU A 60 5.19 13.24 16.38
CA GLU A 60 6.11 14.38 16.22
C GLU A 60 5.63 15.38 15.13
N LEU A 61 4.65 14.98 14.30
CA LEU A 61 4.07 15.84 13.25
C LEU A 61 2.93 16.73 13.80
N PRO A 62 2.61 17.86 13.15
CA PRO A 62 1.45 18.68 13.50
C PRO A 62 0.14 17.89 13.48
N GLN A 63 -0.78 18.18 14.41
CA GLN A 63 -2.06 17.46 14.53
C GLN A 63 -2.88 17.43 13.23
N ALA A 64 -2.85 18.51 12.46
CA ALA A 64 -3.53 18.59 11.17
C ALA A 64 -2.99 17.58 10.14
N GLU A 65 -1.67 17.34 10.10
CA GLU A 65 -1.07 16.34 9.21
C GLU A 65 -1.38 14.92 9.70
N GLN A 66 -1.38 14.68 11.01
CA GLN A 66 -1.74 13.39 11.59
C GLN A 66 -3.19 12.98 11.28
N GLU A 67 -4.13 13.91 11.39
CA GLU A 67 -5.54 13.64 11.07
C GLU A 67 -5.77 13.36 9.59
N ALA A 68 -5.07 14.10 8.71
CA ALA A 68 -5.11 13.88 7.28
C ALA A 68 -4.61 12.48 6.90
N ILE A 69 -3.46 12.07 7.46
CA ILE A 69 -2.89 10.72 7.27
C ILE A 69 -3.89 9.67 7.77
N ARG A 70 -4.41 9.80 9.00
CA ARG A 70 -5.34 8.84 9.60
C ARG A 70 -6.62 8.66 8.77
N ARG A 71 -7.14 9.75 8.19
CA ARG A 71 -8.34 9.71 7.33
C ARG A 71 -8.07 8.98 6.02
N GLU A 72 -6.90 9.18 5.43
CA GLU A 72 -6.45 8.47 4.22
C GLU A 72 -6.23 6.98 4.52
N THR A 73 -5.44 6.66 5.53
CA THR A 73 -5.15 5.27 5.96
C THR A 73 -6.43 4.47 6.27
N ARG A 74 -7.43 5.08 6.93
CA ARG A 74 -8.72 4.40 7.19
C ARG A 74 -9.49 4.09 5.90
N ARG A 75 -9.48 5.02 4.95
CA ARG A 75 -10.15 4.83 3.66
C ARG A 75 -9.47 3.72 2.85
N ASP A 76 -8.14 3.75 2.81
CA ASP A 76 -7.34 2.77 2.09
C ASP A 76 -7.47 1.37 2.72
N LEU A 77 -7.51 1.28 4.05
CA LEU A 77 -7.74 0.01 4.75
C LEU A 77 -9.10 -0.60 4.37
N VAL A 78 -10.16 0.20 4.35
CA VAL A 78 -11.49 -0.27 3.92
C VAL A 78 -11.46 -0.70 2.45
N ALA A 79 -10.80 0.08 1.58
CA ALA A 79 -10.65 -0.27 0.17
C ALA A 79 -9.91 -1.60 -0.03
N VAL A 80 -8.83 -1.85 0.71
CA VAL A 80 -8.07 -3.11 0.66
C VAL A 80 -8.93 -4.30 1.07
N VAL A 81 -9.77 -4.15 2.10
CA VAL A 81 -10.70 -5.21 2.54
C VAL A 81 -11.68 -5.62 1.44
N PHE A 82 -12.08 -4.70 0.56
CA PHE A 82 -12.90 -5.03 -0.62
C PHE A 82 -12.07 -5.50 -1.81
N ALA A 83 -10.88 -4.90 -2.01
CA ALA A 83 -10.01 -5.21 -3.14
C ALA A 83 -9.42 -6.62 -3.08
N VAL A 84 -9.06 -7.12 -1.89
CA VAL A 84 -8.47 -8.47 -1.74
C VAL A 84 -9.47 -9.57 -2.13
N PRO A 85 -10.70 -9.63 -1.58
CA PRO A 85 -11.72 -10.57 -2.04
C PRO A 85 -12.06 -10.38 -3.51
N TRP A 86 -12.13 -9.13 -4.00
CA TRP A 86 -12.38 -8.84 -5.42
C TRP A 86 -11.31 -9.48 -6.32
N GLN A 87 -10.03 -9.35 -5.97
CA GLN A 87 -8.91 -9.94 -6.70
C GLN A 87 -8.95 -11.48 -6.65
N LEU A 88 -9.29 -12.05 -5.49
CA LEU A 88 -9.43 -13.50 -5.31
C LEU A 88 -10.56 -14.06 -6.18
N VAL A 89 -11.71 -13.38 -6.23
CA VAL A 89 -12.84 -13.78 -7.09
C VAL A 89 -12.45 -13.71 -8.55
N LEU A 90 -11.73 -12.67 -8.99
CA LEU A 90 -11.23 -12.57 -10.37
C LEU A 90 -10.32 -13.74 -10.75
N PHE A 91 -9.41 -14.12 -9.84
CA PHE A 91 -8.52 -15.26 -10.03
C PHE A 91 -9.30 -16.58 -10.10
N LEU A 92 -10.24 -16.81 -9.19
CA LEU A 92 -11.12 -17.99 -9.18
C LEU A 92 -11.99 -18.06 -10.44
N LEU A 93 -12.44 -16.92 -10.96
CA LEU A 93 -13.24 -16.85 -12.18
C LEU A 93 -12.46 -17.43 -13.36
N GLY A 94 -11.18 -17.07 -13.51
CA GLY A 94 -10.29 -17.64 -14.53
C GLY A 94 -10.12 -19.16 -14.38
N MET A 95 -9.92 -19.64 -13.15
CA MET A 95 -9.81 -21.07 -12.85
C MET A 95 -11.09 -21.85 -13.20
N VAL A 96 -12.26 -21.33 -12.83
CA VAL A 96 -13.57 -21.98 -13.05
C VAL A 96 -13.93 -22.04 -14.53
N VAL A 97 -13.53 -21.03 -15.32
CA VAL A 97 -13.65 -21.06 -16.79
C VAL A 97 -12.86 -22.23 -17.37
N VAL A 98 -11.61 -22.42 -16.93
CA VAL A 98 -10.77 -23.55 -17.37
C VAL A 98 -11.40 -24.90 -16.99
N LEU A 99 -12.00 -24.99 -15.80
CA LEU A 99 -12.69 -26.19 -15.32
C LEU A 99 -14.09 -26.39 -15.93
N ARG A 100 -14.58 -25.47 -16.78
CA ARG A 100 -15.92 -25.49 -17.42
C ARG A 100 -17.11 -25.64 -16.46
N GLN A 101 -16.98 -25.15 -15.23
CA GLN A 101 -18.05 -25.21 -14.22
C GLN A 101 -18.94 -23.95 -14.27
N TRP A 102 -19.91 -23.94 -15.19
CA TRP A 102 -20.76 -22.77 -15.48
C TRP A 102 -21.66 -22.33 -14.32
N ASN A 103 -22.14 -23.25 -13.48
CA ASN A 103 -22.96 -22.90 -12.31
C ASN A 103 -22.16 -22.09 -11.27
N SER A 104 -20.94 -22.53 -10.97
CA SER A 104 -20.02 -21.83 -10.06
C SER A 104 -19.59 -20.48 -10.65
N PHE A 105 -19.39 -20.43 -11.97
CA PHE A 105 -19.02 -19.20 -12.69
C PHE A 105 -20.05 -18.09 -12.52
N ALA A 106 -21.34 -18.40 -12.67
CA ALA A 106 -22.40 -17.40 -12.53
C ALA A 106 -22.45 -16.78 -11.12
N GLY A 107 -22.30 -17.61 -10.07
CA GLY A 107 -22.24 -17.12 -8.69
C GLY A 107 -21.03 -16.24 -8.42
N LEU A 108 -19.84 -16.64 -8.88
CA LEU A 108 -18.61 -15.85 -8.77
C LEU A 108 -18.70 -14.55 -9.56
N LEU A 109 -19.33 -14.55 -10.73
CA LEU A 109 -19.50 -13.35 -11.56
C LEU A 109 -20.40 -12.31 -10.88
N ILE A 110 -21.51 -12.75 -10.25
CA ILE A 110 -22.38 -11.86 -9.46
C ILE A 110 -21.61 -11.27 -8.27
N GLY A 111 -20.86 -12.13 -7.55
CA GLY A 111 -20.00 -11.68 -6.45
C GLY A 111 -18.95 -10.66 -6.90
N PHE A 112 -18.34 -10.89 -8.06
CA PHE A 112 -17.37 -9.99 -8.67
C PHE A 112 -17.97 -8.62 -8.99
N ILE A 113 -19.16 -8.58 -9.60
CA ILE A 113 -19.86 -7.33 -9.91
C ILE A 113 -20.24 -6.59 -8.62
N GLY A 114 -20.74 -7.30 -7.60
CA GLY A 114 -21.07 -6.73 -6.29
C GLY A 114 -19.86 -6.12 -5.59
N LEU A 115 -18.73 -6.84 -5.57
CA LEU A 115 -17.46 -6.36 -5.02
C LEU A 115 -16.91 -5.18 -5.83
N SER A 116 -17.06 -5.20 -7.16
CA SER A 116 -16.65 -4.10 -8.04
C SER A 116 -17.45 -2.83 -7.76
N ALA A 117 -18.76 -2.95 -7.53
CA ALA A 117 -19.61 -1.83 -7.14
C ALA A 117 -19.23 -1.30 -5.74
N GLY A 118 -18.94 -2.21 -4.80
CA GLY A 118 -18.44 -1.86 -3.47
C GLY A 118 -17.14 -1.06 -3.52
N LEU A 119 -16.18 -1.52 -4.33
CA LEU A 119 -14.89 -0.84 -4.52
C LEU A 119 -15.07 0.54 -5.19
N TYR A 120 -15.92 0.62 -6.22
CA TYR A 120 -16.21 1.88 -6.90
C TYR A 120 -16.79 2.93 -5.93
N TRP A 121 -17.74 2.53 -5.09
CA TRP A 121 -18.37 3.45 -4.14
C TRP A 121 -17.41 3.87 -3.02
N TYR A 122 -16.75 2.89 -2.39
CA TYR A 122 -15.91 3.17 -1.22
C TYR A 122 -14.61 3.88 -1.58
N TRP A 123 -13.98 3.47 -2.68
CA TRP A 123 -12.64 3.94 -3.02
C TRP A 123 -12.66 4.95 -4.18
N PHE A 124 -13.15 4.55 -5.35
CA PHE A 124 -12.98 5.35 -6.58
C PHE A 124 -13.64 6.74 -6.50
N ARG A 125 -14.85 6.83 -5.92
CA ARG A 125 -15.56 8.10 -5.79
C ARG A 125 -14.86 9.13 -4.89
N HIS A 126 -14.08 8.69 -3.91
CA HIS A 126 -13.41 9.57 -2.96
C HIS A 126 -12.03 10.03 -3.45
N LEU A 127 -11.40 9.26 -4.34
CA LEU A 127 -10.12 9.62 -4.95
C LEU A 127 -10.29 10.84 -5.88
N SER A 128 -11.28 10.79 -6.78
CA SER A 128 -11.55 11.86 -7.74
C SER A 128 -11.87 13.20 -7.08
N ALA A 129 -12.64 13.19 -5.98
CA ALA A 129 -12.91 14.40 -5.21
C ALA A 129 -11.63 15.03 -4.62
N THR A 130 -10.67 14.20 -4.18
CA THR A 130 -9.42 14.66 -3.59
C THR A 130 -8.48 15.22 -4.66
N GLU A 131 -8.38 14.57 -5.82
CA GLU A 131 -7.57 15.02 -6.95
C GLU A 131 -8.06 16.34 -7.54
N VAL A 132 -9.38 16.50 -7.71
CA VAL A 132 -9.98 17.74 -8.21
C VAL A 132 -9.66 18.91 -7.26
N LEU A 133 -9.85 18.72 -5.95
CA LEU A 133 -9.52 19.76 -4.95
C LEU A 133 -8.04 20.13 -4.96
N ARG A 134 -7.14 19.14 -5.07
CA ARG A 134 -5.69 19.38 -5.15
C ARG A 134 -5.32 20.10 -6.45
N SER A 135 -5.94 19.75 -7.57
CA SER A 135 -5.72 20.40 -8.86
C SER A 135 -6.18 21.87 -8.83
N SER A 136 -7.35 22.15 -8.25
CA SER A 136 -7.83 23.53 -8.07
C SER A 136 -6.93 24.36 -7.14
N ALA A 137 -6.40 23.75 -6.08
CA ALA A 137 -5.46 24.42 -5.18
C ALA A 137 -4.13 24.77 -5.87
N ASN A 138 -3.59 23.86 -6.69
CA ASN A 138 -2.35 24.12 -7.44
C ASN A 138 -2.54 25.22 -8.49
N LEU A 139 -3.66 25.23 -9.22
CA LEU A 139 -3.98 26.28 -10.19
C LEU A 139 -4.10 27.67 -9.54
N GLY A 140 -4.64 27.73 -8.31
CA GLY A 140 -4.69 28.97 -7.53
C GLY A 140 -3.30 29.47 -7.10
N GLN A 141 -2.36 28.56 -6.80
CA GLN A 141 -0.98 28.92 -6.46
C GLN A 141 -0.16 29.34 -7.69
N ASP A 142 -0.34 28.71 -8.84
CA ASP A 142 0.31 29.14 -10.09
C ASP A 142 -0.18 30.52 -10.53
N GLY A 143 -1.49 30.79 -10.42
CA GLY A 143 -2.03 32.13 -10.67
C GLY A 143 -1.47 33.22 -9.73
N GLN A 144 -1.09 32.86 -8.50
CA GLN A 144 -0.41 33.77 -7.57
C GLN A 144 1.11 33.87 -7.78
N ARG A 145 1.76 32.85 -8.34
CA ARG A 145 3.18 32.89 -8.72
C ARG A 145 3.40 33.76 -9.96
N GLU A 146 2.52 33.66 -10.96
CA GLU A 146 2.56 34.45 -12.19
C GLU A 146 2.35 35.96 -11.93
N SER A 147 1.54 36.31 -10.92
CA SER A 147 1.20 37.70 -10.57
C SER A 147 2.14 38.33 -9.55
N ARG A 148 3.09 37.56 -9.00
CA ARG A 148 4.15 38.09 -8.13
C ARG A 148 5.26 38.62 -9.05
N PRO A 149 5.53 39.93 -9.10
CA PRO A 149 6.62 40.45 -9.90
C PRO A 149 7.92 39.77 -9.45
N GLU A 150 8.60 39.11 -10.40
CA GLU A 150 9.94 38.57 -10.19
C GLU A 150 10.79 39.67 -9.55
N ALA A 151 11.17 39.47 -8.29
CA ALA A 151 12.14 40.33 -7.64
C ALA A 151 13.45 40.12 -8.40
N VAL A 152 13.78 41.09 -9.26
CA VAL A 152 15.04 41.19 -10.00
C VAL A 152 16.16 41.04 -8.96
N PRO A 153 17.06 40.04 -9.09
CA PRO A 153 18.20 39.94 -8.20
C PRO A 153 19.07 41.18 -8.40
N GLU A 154 19.16 42.04 -7.38
CA GLU A 154 20.15 43.12 -7.36
C GLU A 154 21.54 42.47 -7.38
N SER A 155 22.28 42.81 -8.44
CA SER A 155 23.68 42.45 -8.69
C SER A 155 24.63 43.14 -7.72
#